data_AF-A0A658NMN8-F1
#
_entry.id   AF-A0A658NMN8-F1
#
_cell.length_a   1.000
_cell.length_b   1.000
_cell.length_c   1.000
_cell.angle_alpha   90.00
_cell.angle_beta   90.00
_cell.angle_gamma   90.00
#
_symmetry.space_group_name_H-M   'P 1'
#
loop_
_entity.id
_entity.type
_entity.pdbx_description
1 polymer ?
#
loop_
_entity_poly.entity_id
_entity_poly.type
_entity_poly.pdbx_seq_one_letter_code
_entity_poly.pdbx_strand_id
1 'polypeptide(L)'
;SPPERLAVREARARPLLISLHDWLQETLRGLSQKSALAEAIRYALRLWPALIRYAGDGRIEIDNNAAERSLRAIAVGRKNYLFAGSDAG
;
A
#
# COMPACT_ATOMS: atom_id res chain seq x y z
N SER A 1 9.45 -20.59 0.26
CA SER A 1 10.53 -19.81 0.92
C SER A 1 10.56 -18.37 0.39
N PRO A 2 11.24 -17.39 1.05
CA PRO A 2 11.38 -16.04 0.50
C PRO A 2 11.99 -15.99 -0.93
N PRO A 3 13.02 -16.79 -1.27
CA PRO A 3 13.53 -16.86 -2.65
C PRO A 3 12.50 -17.37 -3.67
N GLU A 4 11.73 -18.42 -3.34
CA GLU A 4 10.66 -18.93 -4.22
C GLU A 4 9.58 -17.86 -4.46
N ARG A 5 9.17 -17.14 -3.40
CA ARG A 5 8.18 -16.06 -3.53
C ARG A 5 8.70 -14.93 -4.43
N LEU A 6 9.96 -14.55 -4.28
CA LEU A 6 10.58 -13.55 -5.15
C LEU A 6 10.59 -14.03 -6.60
N ALA A 7 11.04 -15.25 -6.87
CA ALA A 7 11.05 -15.81 -8.22
C ALA A 7 9.66 -15.80 -8.89
N VAL A 8 8.61 -16.19 -8.16
CA VAL A 8 7.24 -16.16 -8.66
C VAL A 8 6.76 -14.72 -8.93
N ARG A 9 7.10 -13.77 -8.05
CA ARG A 9 6.71 -12.36 -8.21
C ARG A 9 7.45 -11.69 -9.37
N GLU A 10 8.73 -11.98 -9.54
CA GLU A 10 9.51 -11.56 -10.69
C GLU A 10 8.92 -12.10 -12.00
N ALA A 11 8.56 -13.39 -12.05
CA ALA A 11 8.00 -14.01 -13.25
C ALA A 11 6.57 -13.56 -13.58
N ARG A 12 5.74 -13.25 -12.57
CA ARG A 12 4.29 -13.04 -12.76
C ARG A 12 3.83 -11.62 -12.43
N ALA A 13 4.27 -11.05 -11.32
CA ALA A 13 3.80 -9.76 -10.85
C ALA A 13 4.53 -8.60 -11.54
N ARG A 14 5.87 -8.70 -11.70
CA ARG A 14 6.67 -7.61 -12.29
C ARG A 14 6.21 -7.21 -13.69
N PRO A 15 5.93 -8.13 -14.65
CA PRO A 15 5.45 -7.74 -15.97
C PRO A 15 4.10 -6.99 -15.92
N LEU A 16 3.19 -7.41 -15.04
CA LEU A 16 1.90 -6.77 -14.86
C LEU A 16 2.02 -5.38 -14.23
N LEU A 17 2.92 -5.23 -13.25
CA LEU A 17 3.19 -3.95 -12.61
C LEU A 17 3.80 -2.95 -13.61
N ILE A 18 4.74 -3.39 -14.46
CA ILE A 18 5.29 -2.57 -15.54
C ILE A 18 4.17 -2.12 -16.49
N SER A 19 3.37 -3.06 -16.98
CA SER A 19 2.24 -2.76 -17.88
C SER A 19 1.24 -1.77 -17.26
N LEU A 20 0.90 -1.96 -15.98
CA LEU A 20 0.02 -1.04 -15.25
C LEU A 20 0.63 0.35 -15.09
N HIS A 21 1.93 0.44 -14.77
CA HIS A 21 2.63 1.72 -14.65
C HIS A 21 2.60 2.50 -15.97
N ASP A 22 2.93 1.83 -17.08
CA ASP A 22 2.97 2.45 -18.40
C ASP A 22 1.56 2.90 -18.82
N TRP A 23 0.54 2.07 -18.56
CA TRP A 23 -0.85 2.43 -18.79
C TRP A 23 -1.30 3.63 -17.96
N LEU A 24 -0.93 3.72 -16.68
CA LEU A 24 -1.24 4.88 -15.83
C LEU A 24 -0.58 6.16 -16.35
N GLN A 25 0.68 6.08 -16.80
CA GLN A 25 1.39 7.21 -17.39
C GLN A 25 0.75 7.66 -18.70
N GLU A 26 0.41 6.74 -19.60
CA GLU A 26 -0.27 7.05 -20.87
C GLU A 26 -1.65 7.66 -20.62
N THR A 27 -2.43 7.05 -19.73
CA THR A 27 -3.75 7.56 -19.36
C THR A 27 -3.66 8.99 -18.82
N LEU A 28 -2.67 9.28 -17.97
CA LEU A 28 -2.47 10.62 -17.43
C LEU A 28 -2.18 11.68 -18.51
N ARG A 29 -1.49 11.31 -19.59
CA ARG A 29 -1.23 12.23 -20.72
C ARG A 29 -2.51 12.68 -21.42
N GLY A 30 -3.50 11.80 -21.52
CA GLY A 30 -4.78 12.08 -22.18
C GLY A 30 -5.81 12.79 -21.31
N LEU A 31 -5.57 12.95 -20.00
CA LEU A 31 -6.55 13.52 -19.07
C LEU A 31 -6.36 15.03 -18.86
N SER A 32 -7.48 15.72 -18.68
CA SER A 32 -7.46 17.09 -18.17
C SER A 32 -6.83 17.11 -16.77
N GLN A 33 -5.90 18.05 -16.57
CA GLN A 33 -5.09 18.17 -15.36
C GLN A 33 -5.91 18.24 -14.07
N LYS A 34 -7.12 18.82 -14.12
CA LYS A 34 -8.01 19.01 -12.97
C LYS A 34 -9.05 17.90 -12.78
N SER A 35 -9.02 16.85 -13.60
CA SER A 35 -9.94 15.72 -13.42
C SER A 35 -9.61 14.94 -12.14
N ALA A 36 -10.65 14.49 -11.43
CA ALA A 36 -10.49 13.63 -10.25
C ALA A 36 -9.70 12.36 -10.56
N LEU A 37 -9.87 11.81 -11.77
CA LEU A 37 -9.11 10.65 -12.22
C LEU A 37 -7.61 10.97 -12.38
N ALA A 38 -7.24 12.12 -12.95
CA ALA A 38 -5.84 12.53 -13.04
C ALA A 38 -5.22 12.72 -11.65
N GLU A 39 -5.97 13.22 -10.68
CA GLU A 39 -5.52 13.35 -9.29
C GLU A 39 -5.26 11.98 -8.65
N ALA A 40 -6.19 11.03 -8.81
CA ALA A 40 -6.04 9.66 -8.33
C ALA A 40 -4.83 8.95 -8.97
N ILE A 41 -4.62 9.10 -10.27
CA ILE A 41 -3.47 8.51 -10.97
C ILE A 41 -2.15 9.12 -10.47
N ARG A 42 -2.06 10.45 -10.32
CA ARG A 42 -0.87 11.10 -9.75
C ARG A 42 -0.59 10.63 -8.33
N TYR A 43 -1.63 10.45 -7.51
CA TYR A 43 -1.48 9.91 -6.17
C TYR A 43 -0.92 8.48 -6.19
N ALA A 44 -1.46 7.61 -7.04
CA ALA A 44 -0.96 6.24 -7.20
C ALA A 44 0.49 6.21 -7.70
N LEU A 45 0.85 7.00 -8.72
CA LEU A 45 2.21 7.10 -9.24
C LEU A 45 3.20 7.65 -8.20
N ARG A 46 2.77 8.61 -7.36
CA ARG A 46 3.59 9.13 -6.24
C ARG A 46 3.90 8.04 -5.21
N LEU A 47 2.98 7.11 -4.97
CA LEU A 47 3.16 5.98 -4.05
C LEU A 47 3.75 4.73 -4.72
N TRP A 48 4.02 4.77 -6.02
CA TRP A 48 4.43 3.62 -6.81
C TRP A 48 5.63 2.84 -6.23
N PRO A 49 6.73 3.50 -5.77
CA PRO A 49 7.85 2.78 -5.17
C PRO A 49 7.49 2.00 -3.89
N ALA A 50 6.46 2.43 -3.17
CA ALA A 50 5.93 1.69 -2.02
C ALA A 50 5.01 0.57 -2.45
N LEU A 51 4.14 0.82 -3.42
CA LEU A 51 3.18 -0.15 -3.95
C LEU A 51 3.86 -1.41 -4.49
N ILE A 52 4.97 -1.26 -5.21
CA ILE A 52 5.65 -2.40 -5.87
C ILE A 52 6.69 -3.10 -4.99
N ARG A 53 6.94 -2.63 -3.76
CA ARG A 53 8.08 -3.10 -2.96
C ARG A 53 8.04 -4.58 -2.63
N TYR A 54 6.84 -5.12 -2.42
CA TYR A 54 6.64 -6.56 -2.18
C TYR A 54 7.12 -7.42 -3.36
N ALA A 55 7.06 -6.90 -4.58
CA ALA A 55 7.44 -7.65 -5.78
C ALA A 55 8.96 -7.87 -5.85
N GLY A 56 9.76 -6.94 -5.29
CA GLY A 56 11.22 -7.02 -5.28
C GLY A 56 11.82 -7.64 -4.01
N ASP A 57 11.02 -7.94 -2.99
CA ASP A 57 11.48 -8.61 -1.77
C ASP A 57 10.50 -9.70 -1.35
N GLY A 58 10.93 -10.96 -1.48
CA GLY A 58 10.15 -12.12 -1.08
C GLY A 58 9.83 -12.21 0.42
N ARG A 59 10.43 -11.37 1.28
CA ARG A 59 10.11 -11.28 2.72
C ARG A 59 8.92 -10.37 3.01
N ILE A 60 8.60 -9.45 2.10
CA ILE A 60 7.52 -8.48 2.27
C ILE A 60 6.22 -9.13 1.80
N GLU A 61 5.17 -9.06 2.62
CA GLU A 61 3.84 -9.51 2.22
C GLU A 61 3.15 -8.46 1.33
N ILE A 62 2.28 -8.93 0.44
CA ILE A 62 1.54 -8.05 -0.48
C ILE A 62 0.47 -7.23 0.24
N ASP A 63 -0.07 -7.79 1.32
CA ASP A 63 -1.04 -7.14 2.17
C ASP A 63 -0.37 -6.54 3.41
N ASN A 64 -0.98 -5.48 3.94
CA ASN A 64 -0.59 -4.87 5.20
C ASN A 64 -1.31 -5.54 6.39
N ASN A 65 -1.97 -6.70 6.20
CA ASN A 65 -2.89 -7.25 7.18
C ASN A 65 -2.18 -7.50 8.53
N ALA A 66 -0.89 -7.84 8.50
CA ALA A 66 -0.07 -7.96 9.71
C ALA A 66 0.08 -6.62 10.44
N ALA A 67 0.39 -5.54 9.72
CA ALA A 67 0.48 -4.19 10.28
C ALA A 67 -0.89 -3.69 10.78
N GLU A 68 -1.97 -3.95 10.04
CA GLU A 68 -3.33 -3.62 10.45
C GLU A 68 -3.75 -4.38 11.72
N ARG A 69 -3.44 -5.68 11.81
CA ARG A 69 -3.68 -6.47 13.04
C ARG A 69 -2.89 -5.94 14.23
N SER A 70 -1.61 -5.59 14.05
CA SER A 70 -0.77 -5.04 15.12
C SER A 70 -1.23 -3.65 15.58
N LEU A 71 -1.65 -2.78 14.64
CA LEU A 71 -2.19 -1.47 14.97
C LEU A 71 -3.59 -1.55 15.60
N ARG A 72 -4.39 -2.57 15.26
CA ARG A 72 -5.70 -2.82 15.89
C ARG A 72 -5.58 -3.04 17.40
N ALA A 73 -4.56 -3.74 17.85
CA ALA A 73 -4.29 -3.93 19.28
C ALA A 73 -3.99 -2.60 20.00
N ILE A 74 -3.25 -1.70 19.35
CA ILE A 74 -2.91 -0.38 19.89
C ILE A 74 -4.13 0.56 19.87
N ALA A 75 -4.94 0.51 18.82
CA ALA A 75 -6.17 1.28 18.70
C ALA A 75 -7.23 0.87 19.75
N VAL A 76 -7.35 -0.42 20.06
CA VAL A 76 -8.20 -0.93 21.15
C VAL A 76 -7.66 -0.48 22.51
N GLY A 77 -6.34 -0.54 22.73
CA GLY A 77 -5.71 -0.02 23.94
C GLY A 77 -6.03 1.47 24.18
N ARG A 78 -5.85 2.32 23.18
CA ARG A 78 -6.17 3.77 23.27
C ARG A 78 -7.63 4.05 23.61
N LYS A 79 -8.57 3.24 23.12
CA LYS A 79 -10.01 3.35 23.48
C LYS A 79 -10.28 3.00 24.95
N ASN A 80 -9.50 2.08 25.54
CA ASN A 80 -9.62 1.70 26.96
C ASN A 80 -8.91 2.68 27.90
N TYR A 81 -7.80 3.31 27.49
CA TYR A 81 -7.12 4.35 28.28
C TYR A 81 -7.84 5.70 28.29
N LEU A 82 -8.81 5.92 27.38
CA LEU A 82 -9.66 7.11 27.38
C LEU A 82 -10.66 7.16 28.55
N PHE A 83 -10.85 6.04 29.27
CA PHE A 83 -11.76 5.94 30.43
C PHE A 83 -11.03 5.69 31.77
N ALA A 84 -9.70 5.64 31.78
CA ALA A 84 -8.93 5.47 33.01
C ALA A 84 -8.34 6.82 33.45
N GLY A 85 -9.13 7.64 34.14
CA GLY A 85 -8.63 8.81 34.86
C GLY A 85 -9.65 9.91 35.15
N SER A 86 -10.38 9.77 36.26
CA SER A 86 -10.81 10.90 37.10
C SER A 86 -11.39 10.35 38.41
N ASP A 87 -10.54 9.92 39.34
CA ASP A 87 -10.88 9.89 40.77
C ASP A 87 -10.46 11.23 41.37
N ALA A 88 -11.28 12.24 41.12
CA ALA A 88 -11.24 13.54 41.78
C ALA A 88 -12.64 13.83 42.30
N GLY A 89 -12.93 13.22 43.44
CA GLY A 89 -13.95 13.61 44.41
C GLY A 89 -13.33 13.52 45.79
#